data_AF-A0A847SVH6-F1
#
_entry.id   AF-A0A847SVH6-F1
#
_cell.length_a   1.000
_cell.length_b   1.000
_cell.length_c   1.000
_cell.angle_alpha   90.00
_cell.angle_beta   90.00
_cell.angle_gamma   90.00
#
_symmetry.space_group_name_H-M   'P 1'
#
loop_
_entity.id
_entity.type
_entity.pdbx_description
1 polymer ?
#
loop_
_entity_poly.entity_id
_entity_poly.type
_entity_poly.pdbx_seq_one_letter_code
_entity_poly.pdbx_strand_id
1 'polypeptide(L)'
;MYCPNCGTNLPDESAFCPNCGFDLKKGTATPSQPWQPNVHQNAPPPYGYYLPVKSELVAAILGFFIPGAGHIYVGKIVRGLIFMIAYFSLTVISVWVVWSQIGGLVNTSDPNEIMNALSGSIGLITAVSIITFIIWIVQLIDVIMLTKKYNEGLQRTGQAPW
;
A
#
# COMPACT_ATOMS: atom_id res chain seq x y z
N MET A 1 -5.76 65.73 -1.22
CA MET A 1 -5.88 65.22 -2.63
C MET A 1 -7.29 64.66 -2.91
N TYR A 2 -7.73 64.39 -4.15
CA TYR A 2 -9.06 63.78 -4.41
C TYR A 2 -8.97 62.30 -4.83
N CYS A 3 -9.92 61.46 -4.38
CA CYS A 3 -9.96 60.04 -4.72
C CYS A 3 -10.30 59.82 -6.20
N PRO A 4 -9.50 59.08 -6.99
CA PRO A 4 -9.76 58.88 -8.42
C PRO A 4 -11.01 58.02 -8.68
N ASN A 5 -11.48 57.26 -7.69
CA ASN A 5 -12.62 56.36 -7.84
C ASN A 5 -13.97 57.02 -7.49
N CYS A 6 -14.02 57.91 -6.48
CA CYS A 6 -15.27 58.48 -6.00
C CYS A 6 -15.28 60.01 -5.84
N GLY A 7 -14.17 60.69 -6.13
CA GLY A 7 -14.08 62.15 -6.09
C GLY A 7 -14.11 62.80 -4.71
N THR A 8 -14.09 62.03 -3.62
CA THR A 8 -14.05 62.57 -2.24
C THR A 8 -12.68 63.18 -1.93
N ASN A 9 -12.66 64.27 -1.16
CA ASN A 9 -11.42 64.88 -0.69
C ASN A 9 -10.76 64.00 0.38
N LEU A 10 -9.47 63.73 0.20
CA LEU A 10 -8.64 62.85 1.01
C LEU A 10 -7.54 63.67 1.70
N PRO A 11 -7.24 63.38 2.98
CA PRO A 11 -6.08 63.94 3.66
C PRO A 11 -4.79 63.41 3.04
N ASP A 12 -3.70 64.18 3.15
CA ASP A 12 -2.53 64.03 2.29
C ASP A 12 -1.66 62.78 2.55
N GLU A 13 -2.05 61.89 3.49
CA GLU A 13 -1.35 60.63 3.79
C GLU A 13 -2.28 59.40 3.95
N SER A 14 -3.50 59.43 3.40
CA SER A 14 -4.41 58.27 3.49
C SER A 14 -3.97 57.12 2.58
N ALA A 15 -3.73 55.93 3.14
CA ALA A 15 -3.44 54.72 2.37
C ALA A 15 -4.66 54.18 1.61
N PHE A 16 -5.86 54.42 2.15
CA PHE A 16 -7.14 53.96 1.60
C PHE A 16 -8.18 55.07 1.68
N CYS A 17 -9.11 55.11 0.73
CA CYS A 17 -10.22 56.05 0.75
C CYS A 17 -11.27 55.62 1.81
N PRO A 18 -11.58 56.46 2.81
CA PRO A 18 -12.54 56.10 3.87
C PRO A 18 -13.99 56.06 3.37
N ASN A 19 -14.30 56.67 2.22
CA ASN A 19 -15.66 56.72 1.69
C ASN A 19 -15.99 55.51 0.79
N CYS A 20 -15.05 55.04 -0.04
CA CYS A 20 -15.29 53.96 -1.00
C CYS A 20 -14.34 52.76 -0.88
N GLY A 21 -13.35 52.81 0.02
CA GLY A 21 -12.38 51.74 0.25
C GLY A 21 -11.25 51.64 -0.78
N PHE A 22 -11.12 52.58 -1.73
CA PHE A 22 -10.10 52.55 -2.78
C PHE A 22 -8.67 52.66 -2.21
N ASP A 23 -7.79 51.72 -2.58
CA ASP A 23 -6.38 51.69 -2.17
C ASP A 23 -5.55 52.67 -3.00
N LEU A 24 -5.10 53.75 -2.36
CA LEU A 24 -4.36 54.84 -3.00
C LEU A 24 -2.86 54.52 -3.13
N LYS A 25 -2.37 53.53 -2.37
CA LYS A 25 -0.97 53.08 -2.44
C LYS A 25 -0.70 52.18 -3.64
N LYS A 26 -1.72 51.48 -4.15
CA LYS A 26 -1.64 50.65 -5.37
C LYS A 26 -1.72 51.44 -6.69
N GLY A 27 -1.30 52.71 -6.68
CA GLY A 27 -1.19 53.58 -7.86
C GLY A 27 -0.07 53.23 -8.85
N THR A 28 0.58 52.07 -8.72
CA THR A 28 1.47 51.51 -9.74
C THR A 28 0.98 50.11 -10.10
N ALA A 29 0.45 50.00 -11.31
CA ALA A 29 -0.24 48.83 -11.85
C ALA A 29 0.57 47.53 -11.73
N THR A 30 -0.05 46.50 -11.15
CA THR A 30 0.23 45.11 -11.51
C THR A 30 -1.03 44.57 -12.20
N PRO A 31 -0.94 43.93 -13.37
CA PRO A 31 -2.13 43.43 -14.07
C PRO A 31 -2.86 42.41 -13.20
N SER A 32 -4.12 42.70 -12.88
CA SER A 32 -5.04 41.76 -12.25
C SER A 32 -5.29 40.58 -13.19
N GLN A 33 -4.89 39.37 -12.77
CA GLN A 33 -5.29 38.14 -13.46
C GLN A 33 -6.81 37.95 -13.37
N PRO A 34 -7.48 37.51 -14.46
CA PRO A 34 -8.90 37.22 -14.46
C PRO A 34 -9.24 36.09 -13.48
N TRP A 35 -10.35 36.26 -12.77
CA TRP A 35 -10.90 35.30 -11.83
C TRP A 35 -11.26 34.00 -12.55
N GLN A 36 -10.48 32.94 -12.28
CA GLN A 36 -10.82 31.57 -12.68
C GLN A 36 -11.65 30.93 -11.57
N PRO A 37 -12.80 30.31 -11.88
CA PRO A 37 -13.58 29.57 -10.90
C PRO A 37 -12.74 28.39 -10.37
N ASN A 38 -12.71 28.23 -9.05
CA ASN A 38 -12.03 27.15 -8.32
C ASN A 38 -12.60 25.78 -8.73
N VAL A 39 -12.15 25.24 -9.86
CA VAL A 39 -12.08 23.80 -10.05
C VAL A 39 -11.01 23.34 -9.08
N HIS A 40 -11.35 22.41 -8.19
CA HIS A 40 -10.45 21.89 -7.16
C HIS A 40 -9.15 21.38 -7.81
N GLN A 41 -8.17 22.29 -7.90
CA GLN A 41 -6.82 21.99 -8.29
C GLN A 41 -6.20 21.32 -7.07
N ASN A 42 -6.14 19.99 -7.13
CA ASN A 42 -5.12 19.24 -6.41
C ASN A 42 -3.76 19.63 -7.02
N ALA A 43 -3.35 20.88 -6.84
CA ALA A 43 -1.99 21.31 -7.10
C ALA A 43 -1.14 20.68 -6.00
N PRO A 44 -0.13 19.87 -6.32
CA PRO A 44 0.79 19.36 -5.31
C PRO A 44 1.42 20.54 -4.57
N PRO A 45 1.55 20.48 -3.22
CA PRO A 45 2.06 21.59 -2.43
C PRO A 45 3.47 22.00 -2.89
N PRO A 46 3.85 23.29 -2.79
CA PRO A 46 5.10 23.84 -3.34
C PRO A 46 6.38 23.35 -2.64
N TYR A 47 6.20 22.57 -1.57
CA TYR A 47 7.22 21.86 -0.83
C TYR A 47 6.77 20.40 -0.85
N GLY A 48 7.16 19.70 -1.92
CA GLY A 48 6.86 18.30 -2.11
C GLY A 48 7.57 17.47 -1.05
N TYR A 49 6.87 17.14 0.03
CA TYR A 49 7.28 16.04 0.88
C TYR A 49 7.15 14.78 0.02
N TYR A 50 8.26 14.30 -0.55
CA TYR A 50 8.32 13.00 -1.22
C TYR A 50 8.07 11.94 -0.14
N LEU A 51 6.80 11.59 0.07
CA LEU A 51 6.47 10.46 0.90
C LEU A 51 7.04 9.21 0.21
N PRO A 52 7.90 8.45 0.90
CA PRO A 52 8.56 7.32 0.30
C PRO A 52 7.50 6.27 -0.09
N VAL A 53 7.23 6.16 -1.39
CA VAL A 53 6.37 5.11 -1.95
C VAL A 53 7.05 3.76 -1.75
N LYS A 54 6.26 2.72 -1.50
CA LYS A 54 6.77 1.36 -1.31
C LYS A 54 6.94 0.68 -2.67
N SER A 55 7.99 -0.11 -2.82
CA SER A 55 8.26 -0.81 -4.09
C SER A 55 7.49 -2.14 -4.16
N GLU A 56 6.75 -2.33 -5.25
CA GLU A 56 5.96 -3.55 -5.51
C GLU A 56 6.84 -4.79 -5.61
N LEU A 57 8.00 -4.65 -6.25
CA LEU A 57 8.95 -5.75 -6.43
C LEU A 57 9.54 -6.23 -5.11
N VAL A 58 9.89 -5.31 -4.20
CA VAL A 58 10.43 -5.69 -2.88
C VAL A 58 9.36 -6.40 -2.07
N ALA A 59 8.12 -5.92 -2.11
CA ALA A 59 6.99 -6.58 -1.46
C ALA A 59 6.78 -8.00 -2.00
N ALA A 60 6.84 -8.18 -3.32
CA ALA A 60 6.70 -9.48 -3.98
C ALA A 60 7.87 -10.43 -3.66
N ILE A 61 9.12 -9.96 -3.72
CA ILE A 61 10.30 -10.76 -3.36
C ILE A 61 10.24 -11.21 -1.91
N LEU A 62 9.87 -10.31 -0.99
CA LEU A 62 9.69 -10.65 0.42
C LEU A 62 8.61 -11.72 0.61
N GLY A 63 7.47 -11.57 -0.06
CA GLY A 63 6.39 -12.56 -0.03
C GLY A 63 6.75 -13.91 -0.66
N PHE A 64 7.64 -13.91 -1.67
CA PHE A 64 8.11 -15.13 -2.35
C PHE A 64 8.95 -16.00 -1.42
N PHE A 65 9.92 -15.39 -0.73
CA PHE A 65 10.81 -16.11 0.17
C PHE A 65 10.15 -16.48 1.51
N ILE A 66 9.36 -15.56 2.06
CA ILE A 66 8.71 -15.75 3.36
C ILE A 66 7.22 -15.43 3.20
N PRO A 67 6.37 -16.47 3.12
CA PRO A 67 4.93 -16.29 3.10
C PRO A 67 4.49 -15.41 4.27
N GLY A 68 3.89 -14.26 3.96
CA GLY A 68 3.39 -13.28 4.93
C GLY A 68 4.27 -12.04 5.08
N ALA A 69 5.56 -12.10 4.76
CA ALA A 69 6.47 -10.97 4.94
C ALA A 69 6.14 -9.78 4.03
N GLY A 70 5.65 -10.04 2.81
CA GLY A 70 5.18 -8.99 1.90
C GLY A 70 4.05 -8.14 2.50
N HIS A 71 3.08 -8.75 3.19
CA HIS A 71 1.99 -8.02 3.86
C HIS A 71 2.49 -7.17 5.04
N ILE A 72 3.48 -7.67 5.78
CA ILE A 72 4.13 -6.92 6.87
C ILE A 72 4.86 -5.70 6.32
N TYR A 73 5.55 -5.84 5.17
CA TYR A 73 6.25 -4.72 4.51
C TYR A 73 5.31 -3.56 4.13
N VAL A 74 4.10 -3.85 3.67
CA VAL A 74 3.09 -2.81 3.38
C VAL A 74 2.43 -2.26 4.65
N GLY A 75 2.63 -2.88 5.82
CA GLY A 75 2.10 -2.45 7.12
C GLY A 75 0.88 -3.25 7.61
N LYS A 76 0.39 -4.24 6.85
CA LYS A 76 -0.72 -5.12 7.29
C LYS A 76 -0.18 -6.34 8.04
N ILE A 77 0.31 -6.09 9.26
CA ILE A 77 0.98 -7.09 10.11
C ILE A 77 0.08 -8.30 10.39
N VAL A 78 -1.16 -8.09 10.83
CA VAL A 78 -2.08 -9.19 11.19
C VAL A 78 -2.35 -10.11 10.00
N ARG A 79 -2.56 -9.54 8.80
CA ARG A 79 -2.76 -10.36 7.58
C ARG A 79 -1.53 -11.16 7.23
N GLY A 80 -0.35 -10.52 7.29
CA GLY A 80 0.92 -11.21 7.06
C GLY A 80 1.15 -12.36 8.03
N LEU A 81 0.88 -12.13 9.33
CA LEU A 81 1.03 -13.14 10.36
C LEU A 81 0.07 -14.33 10.15
N ILE A 82 -1.19 -14.08 9.77
CA ILE A 82 -2.16 -15.15 9.46
C ILE A 82 -1.62 -16.05 8.34
N PHE A 83 -1.18 -15.47 7.22
CA PHE A 83 -0.63 -16.26 6.12
C PHE A 83 0.65 -17.00 6.52
N MET A 84 1.53 -16.35 7.29
CA MET A 84 2.76 -16.96 7.77
C MET A 84 2.47 -18.18 8.66
N ILE A 85 1.64 -18.01 9.68
CA ILE A 85 1.26 -19.10 10.59
C ILE A 85 0.54 -20.22 9.83
N ALA A 86 -0.41 -19.89 8.95
CA ALA A 86 -1.15 -20.88 8.18
C ALA A 86 -0.24 -21.72 7.29
N TYR A 87 0.68 -21.08 6.55
CA TYR A 87 1.61 -21.77 5.66
C TYR A 87 2.61 -22.65 6.43
N PHE A 88 3.23 -22.12 7.48
CA PHE A 88 4.18 -22.89 8.30
C PHE A 88 3.48 -24.04 9.04
N SER A 89 2.25 -23.83 9.55
CA SER A 89 1.50 -24.90 10.20
C SER A 89 1.17 -26.03 9.23
N LEU A 90 0.70 -25.69 8.02
CA LEU A 90 0.35 -26.68 7.00
C LEU A 90 1.58 -27.49 6.56
N THR A 91 2.71 -26.82 6.32
CA THR A 91 3.96 -27.49 5.94
C THR A 91 4.51 -28.37 7.05
N VAL A 92 4.47 -27.92 8.32
CA VAL A 92 4.87 -28.75 9.48
C VAL A 92 4.00 -30.00 9.61
N ILE A 93 2.68 -29.88 9.43
CA ILE A 93 1.77 -31.03 9.45
C ILE A 93 2.10 -32.00 8.31
N SER A 94 2.30 -31.51 7.08
CA SER A 94 2.67 -32.35 5.94
C SER A 94 3.99 -33.08 6.17
N VAL A 95 5.02 -32.39 6.70
CA VAL A 95 6.31 -33.00 7.03
C VAL A 95 6.17 -34.04 8.14
N TRP A 96 5.39 -33.76 9.19
CA TRP A 96 5.15 -34.70 10.29
C TRP A 96 4.46 -35.98 9.80
N VAL A 97 3.45 -35.86 8.95
CA VAL A 97 2.78 -37.01 8.31
C VAL A 97 3.78 -37.85 7.53
N VAL A 98 4.59 -37.24 6.66
CA VAL A 98 5.62 -37.97 5.89
C VAL A 98 6.63 -38.64 6.83
N TRP A 99 7.14 -37.92 7.83
CA TRP A 99 8.12 -38.44 8.78
C TRP A 99 7.61 -39.66 9.55
N SER A 100 6.33 -39.66 9.94
CA SER A 100 5.69 -40.80 10.62
C SER A 100 5.70 -42.09 9.80
N GLN A 101 5.71 -41.99 8.47
CA GLN A 101 5.70 -43.17 7.57
C GLN A 101 7.12 -43.73 7.35
N ILE A 102 8.16 -42.90 7.45
CA ILE A 102 9.55 -43.29 7.17
C ILE A 102 10.03 -44.42 8.09
N GLY A 103 9.64 -44.41 9.37
CA GLY A 103 10.04 -45.45 10.33
C GLY A 103 9.55 -46.85 9.96
N GLY A 104 8.35 -46.96 9.35
CA GLY A 104 7.84 -48.23 8.86
C GLY A 104 8.60 -48.74 7.64
N LEU A 105 8.96 -47.84 6.72
CA LEU A 105 9.67 -48.16 5.48
C LEU A 105 11.09 -48.69 5.69
N VAL A 106 11.78 -48.26 6.74
CA VAL A 106 13.17 -48.68 7.02
C VAL A 106 13.25 -50.07 7.65
N ASN A 107 12.17 -50.57 8.25
CA ASN A 107 12.16 -51.81 9.03
C ASN A 107 11.47 -52.99 8.33
N THR A 108 10.91 -52.79 7.14
CA THR A 108 10.20 -53.84 6.40
C THR A 108 10.92 -54.17 5.09
N SER A 109 11.00 -55.45 4.78
CA SER A 109 11.45 -55.95 3.47
C SER A 109 10.29 -56.46 2.61
N ASP A 110 9.05 -56.40 3.12
CA ASP A 110 7.86 -56.84 2.38
C ASP A 110 7.46 -55.78 1.33
N PRO A 111 7.45 -56.12 0.03
CA PRO A 111 7.05 -55.20 -1.04
C PRO A 111 5.64 -54.63 -0.86
N ASN A 112 4.71 -55.38 -0.24
CA ASN A 112 3.33 -54.95 -0.09
C ASN A 112 3.18 -53.87 0.99
N GLU A 113 3.93 -53.96 2.09
CA GLU A 113 3.93 -52.93 3.14
C GLU A 113 4.55 -51.62 2.62
N ILE A 114 5.62 -51.71 1.83
CA ILE A 114 6.24 -50.56 1.16
C ILE A 114 5.23 -49.88 0.22
N MET A 115 4.54 -50.66 -0.61
CA MET A 115 3.56 -50.13 -1.56
C MET A 115 2.37 -49.46 -0.85
N ASN A 116 1.89 -50.05 0.25
CA ASN A 116 0.77 -49.51 1.03
C ASN A 116 1.16 -48.24 1.81
N ALA A 117 2.36 -48.19 2.39
CA ALA A 117 2.87 -47.00 3.09
C ALA A 117 3.08 -45.81 2.14
N LEU A 118 3.53 -46.07 0.92
CA LEU A 118 3.65 -45.04 -0.11
C LEU A 118 2.26 -44.62 -0.64
N SER A 119 1.40 -45.57 -1.01
CA SER A 119 0.11 -45.26 -1.64
C SER A 119 -0.92 -44.61 -0.70
N GLY A 120 -0.92 -44.95 0.59
CA GLY A 120 -1.92 -44.49 1.56
C GLY A 120 -1.98 -42.98 1.79
N SER A 121 -0.85 -42.27 1.66
CA SER A 121 -0.77 -40.82 1.91
C SER A 121 -0.42 -39.97 0.70
N ILE A 122 0.03 -40.54 -0.43
CA ILE A 122 0.45 -39.78 -1.62
C ILE A 122 -0.68 -38.89 -2.16
N GLY A 123 -1.90 -39.41 -2.27
CA GLY A 123 -3.03 -38.64 -2.81
C GLY A 123 -3.34 -37.39 -1.97
N LEU A 124 -3.37 -37.54 -0.65
CA LEU A 124 -3.61 -36.44 0.29
C LEU A 124 -2.46 -35.43 0.29
N ILE A 125 -1.21 -35.89 0.31
CA ILE A 125 -0.02 -35.02 0.26
C ILE A 125 -0.01 -34.22 -1.05
N THR A 126 -0.33 -34.85 -2.17
CA THR A 126 -0.37 -34.20 -3.48
C THR A 126 -1.46 -33.13 -3.52
N ALA A 127 -2.67 -33.44 -3.04
CA ALA A 127 -3.76 -32.48 -2.95
C ALA A 127 -3.41 -31.28 -2.05
N VAL A 128 -2.86 -31.54 -0.86
CA VAL A 128 -2.43 -30.48 0.08
C VAL A 128 -1.32 -29.62 -0.53
N SER A 129 -0.37 -30.23 -1.24
CA SER A 129 0.73 -29.50 -1.91
C SER A 129 0.21 -28.56 -3.00
N ILE A 130 -0.75 -29.01 -3.80
CA ILE A 130 -1.41 -28.18 -4.83
C ILE A 130 -2.14 -27.00 -4.17
N ILE A 131 -2.91 -27.25 -3.12
CA ILE A 131 -3.63 -26.20 -2.39
C ILE A 131 -2.63 -25.17 -1.82
N THR A 132 -1.55 -25.64 -1.22
CA THR A 132 -0.49 -24.79 -0.66
C THR A 132 0.14 -23.91 -1.73
N PHE A 133 0.40 -24.47 -2.91
CA PHE A 133 0.95 -23.73 -4.04
C PHE A 133 -0.02 -22.67 -4.57
N ILE A 134 -1.31 -22.98 -4.66
CA ILE A 134 -2.34 -22.01 -5.05
C ILE A 134 -2.41 -20.87 -4.03
N ILE A 135 -2.42 -21.17 -2.73
CA ILE A 135 -2.42 -20.16 -1.66
C ILE A 135 -1.19 -19.26 -1.78
N TRP A 136 -0.01 -19.84 -2.03
CA TRP A 136 1.23 -19.08 -2.20
C TRP A 136 1.15 -18.10 -3.39
N ILE A 137 0.60 -18.53 -4.54
CA ILE A 137 0.39 -17.63 -5.70
C ILE A 137 -0.61 -16.52 -5.36
N VAL A 138 -1.77 -16.87 -4.81
CA VAL A 138 -2.82 -15.89 -4.45
C VAL A 138 -2.28 -14.86 -3.47
N GLN A 139 -1.45 -15.31 -2.53
CA GLN A 139 -0.80 -14.43 -1.57
C GLN A 139 0.10 -13.39 -2.25
N LEU A 140 0.92 -13.79 -3.23
CA LEU A 140 1.78 -12.85 -3.97
C LEU A 140 0.96 -11.79 -4.71
N ILE A 141 -0.13 -12.21 -5.35
CA ILE A 141 -1.04 -11.29 -6.05
C ILE A 141 -1.66 -10.30 -5.05
N ASP A 142 -2.11 -10.76 -3.88
CA ASP A 142 -2.67 -9.90 -2.83
C ASP A 142 -1.65 -8.89 -2.32
N VAL A 143 -0.38 -9.28 -2.10
CA VAL A 143 0.70 -8.36 -1.69
C VAL A 143 0.91 -7.25 -2.73
N ILE A 144 1.00 -7.61 -4.00
CA ILE A 144 1.22 -6.63 -5.08
C ILE A 144 0.04 -5.66 -5.16
N MET A 145 -1.20 -6.18 -5.13
CA MET A 145 -2.40 -5.35 -5.13
C MET A 145 -2.48 -4.42 -3.92
N LEU A 146 -2.09 -4.91 -2.74
CA LEU A 146 -2.10 -4.12 -1.51
C LEU A 146 -1.04 -3.02 -1.53
N THR A 147 0.13 -3.28 -2.11
CA THR A 147 1.20 -2.29 -2.28
C THR A 147 0.75 -1.15 -3.19
N LYS A 148 0.07 -1.48 -4.31
CA LYS A 148 -0.52 -0.47 -5.19
C LYS A 148 -1.53 0.41 -4.46
N LYS A 149 -2.47 -0.22 -3.73
CA LYS A 149 -3.45 0.51 -2.90
C LYS A 149 -2.80 1.40 -1.85
N TYR A 150 -1.72 0.94 -1.23
CA TYR A 150 -0.96 1.73 -0.27
C TYR A 150 -0.36 2.98 -0.93
N ASN A 151 0.31 2.81 -2.07
CA ASN A 151 0.95 3.90 -2.80
C ASN A 151 -0.08 4.92 -3.33
N GLU A 152 -1.21 4.45 -3.87
CA GLU A 152 -2.31 5.32 -4.32
C GLU A 152 -2.90 6.12 -3.15
N GLY A 153 -3.11 5.48 -2.00
CA GLY A 153 -3.59 6.16 -0.79
C GLY A 153 -2.61 7.26 -0.35
N LEU A 154 -1.34 6.91 -0.26
CA LEU A 154 -0.26 7.83 0.13
C LEU A 154 -0.16 9.04 -0.81
N GLN A 155 -0.31 8.84 -2.12
CA GLN A 155 -0.29 9.91 -3.12
C GLN A 155 -1.51 10.84 -3.02
N ARG A 156 -2.67 10.33 -2.61
CA ARG A 156 -3.91 11.12 -2.50
C ARG A 156 -4.01 11.91 -1.21
N THR A 157 -3.65 11.31 -0.07
CA THR A 157 -3.88 11.90 1.26
C THR A 157 -2.63 12.48 1.90
N GLY A 158 -1.44 12.10 1.39
CA GLY A 158 -0.19 12.41 2.04
C GLY A 158 0.05 11.60 3.34
N GLN A 159 -0.78 10.60 3.64
CA GLN A 159 -0.70 9.80 4.87
C GLN A 159 -0.86 8.31 4.55
N ALA A 160 -0.23 7.46 5.35
CA ALA A 160 -0.36 6.01 5.21
C ALA A 160 -1.81 5.58 5.50
N PRO A 161 -2.42 4.70 4.68
CA PRO A 161 -3.81 4.28 4.85
C PRO A 161 -4.07 3.37 6.05
N TRP A 162 -3.02 2.85 6.69
CA TRP A 162 -3.04 2.09 7.93
C TRP A 162 -1.67 2.14 8.60
#